data_AF-A0A358XVS5-F1
#
_entry.id   AF-A0A358XVS5-F1
#
_cell.length_a   1.000
_cell.length_b   1.000
_cell.length_c   1.000
_cell.angle_alpha   90.00
_cell.angle_beta   90.00
_cell.angle_gamma   90.00
#
_symmetry.space_group_name_H-M   'P 1'
#
loop_
_entity.id
_entity.type
_entity.pdbx_description
1 polymer ?
#
loop_
_entity_poly.entity_id
_entity_poly.type
_entity_poly.pdbx_seq_one_letter_code
_entity_poly.pdbx_strand_id
1 'polypeptide(L)'
;MNFKKLKQAEAAFLASYPLGFEDPEIQVVGKKHNMIRMVGQVQESFGKARFKNSRVIVEDMARYIGRSSMISLFEKPKFRDLVRSLNSAESEALSSGFSNMLHGEQQMGFETVLSILQSRKLAKWSLLTILPVYFHPHDEVFVKPTTAKGVIEYFELSDLPYKPQPSWGFYEAYRRQILDMKSRVSSSLSPNNAAFTGFLMLSLRALKA
;
A
#
# COMPACT_ATOMS: atom_id res chain seq x y z
N MET A 1 -4.36 20.94 1.47
CA MET A 1 -3.01 20.46 1.88
C MET A 1 -2.18 21.62 2.38
N ASN A 2 -1.59 21.48 3.56
CA ASN A 2 -0.70 22.44 4.19
C ASN A 2 0.75 22.22 3.73
N PHE A 3 1.18 23.01 2.74
CA PHE A 3 2.52 22.91 2.16
C PHE A 3 3.64 23.29 3.15
N LYS A 4 3.38 24.25 4.05
CA LYS A 4 4.36 24.67 5.06
C LYS A 4 4.72 23.51 5.99
N LYS A 5 3.72 22.76 6.46
CA LYS A 5 3.94 21.56 7.29
C LYS A 5 4.68 20.46 6.55
N LEU A 6 4.43 20.27 5.26
CA LEU A 6 5.18 19.31 4.42
C LEU A 6 6.67 19.67 4.36
N LYS A 7 7.00 20.95 4.11
CA LYS A 7 8.38 21.41 4.07
C LYS A 7 9.09 21.37 5.43
N GLN A 8 8.35 21.62 6.52
CA GLN A 8 8.88 21.45 7.87
C GLN A 8 9.20 19.98 8.18
N ALA A 9 8.30 19.05 7.81
CA ALA A 9 8.54 17.62 7.99
C ALA A 9 9.74 17.13 7.17
N GLU A 10 9.88 17.61 5.93
CA GLU A 10 11.05 17.35 5.08
C GLU A 10 12.35 17.87 5.73
N ALA A 11 12.38 19.14 6.14
CA ALA A 11 13.56 19.73 6.74
C ALA A 11 13.97 19.02 8.04
N ALA A 12 13.00 18.68 8.90
CA ALA A 12 13.25 17.93 10.12
C ALA A 12 13.81 16.53 9.83
N PHE A 13 13.26 15.83 8.83
CA PHE A 13 13.75 14.51 8.44
C PHE A 13 15.19 14.59 7.91
N LEU A 14 15.49 15.54 7.02
CA LEU A 14 16.84 15.70 6.45
C LEU A 14 17.86 16.23 7.46
N ALA A 15 17.42 16.94 8.51
CA ALA A 15 18.30 17.32 9.62
C ALA A 15 18.76 16.10 10.44
N SER A 16 17.87 15.10 10.60
CA SER A 16 18.22 13.83 11.26
C SER A 16 18.91 12.84 10.32
N TYR A 17 18.55 12.83 9.04
CA TYR A 17 19.02 11.90 8.01
C TYR A 17 19.45 12.66 6.76
N PRO A 18 20.67 13.24 6.73
CA PRO A 18 21.12 14.11 5.64
C PRO A 18 21.12 13.45 4.26
N LEU A 19 21.28 12.12 4.20
CA LEU A 19 21.23 11.34 2.96
C LEU A 19 19.82 10.81 2.63
N GLY A 20 18.78 11.23 3.36
CA GLY A 20 17.41 10.76 3.18
C GLY A 20 17.29 9.25 3.44
N PHE A 21 16.68 8.51 2.50
CA PHE A 21 16.58 7.05 2.62
C PHE A 21 17.89 6.30 2.43
N GLU A 22 18.94 6.94 1.89
CA GLU A 22 20.28 6.34 1.79
C GLU A 22 21.10 6.50 3.06
N ASP A 23 20.55 7.16 4.08
CA ASP A 23 21.22 7.29 5.38
C ASP A 23 21.39 5.90 6.03
N PRO A 24 22.58 5.57 6.58
CA PRO A 24 22.86 4.25 7.16
C PRO A 24 21.84 3.80 8.22
N GLU A 25 21.35 4.71 9.05
CA GLU A 25 20.38 4.37 10.10
C GLU A 25 19.01 3.99 9.51
N ILE A 26 18.55 4.76 8.51
CA ILE A 26 17.29 4.48 7.81
C ILE A 26 17.38 3.20 6.97
N GLN A 27 18.53 2.92 6.37
CA GLN A 27 18.78 1.69 5.60
C GLN A 27 18.61 0.43 6.46
N VAL A 28 19.00 0.45 7.74
CA VAL A 28 18.77 -0.66 8.68
C VAL A 28 17.28 -0.94 8.86
N VAL A 29 16.45 0.11 8.93
CA VAL A 29 14.99 -0.02 9.01
C VAL A 29 14.44 -0.53 7.68
N GLY A 30 14.89 0.04 6.55
CA GLY A 30 14.45 -0.32 5.20
C GLY A 30 14.68 -1.79 4.85
N LYS A 31 15.81 -2.37 5.28
CA LYS A 31 16.15 -3.80 5.07
C LYS A 31 15.08 -4.75 5.61
N LYS A 32 14.35 -4.39 6.67
CA LYS A 32 13.26 -5.22 7.24
C LYS A 32 12.09 -5.41 6.28
N HIS A 33 11.97 -4.57 5.27
CA HIS A 33 10.88 -4.63 4.30
C HIS A 33 11.22 -5.43 3.04
N ASN A 34 12.51 -5.70 2.77
CA ASN A 34 12.97 -6.45 1.60
C ASN A 34 12.32 -5.97 0.29
N MET A 35 12.12 -4.65 0.13
CA MET A 35 11.28 -4.06 -0.92
C MET A 35 11.71 -4.49 -2.32
N ILE A 36 13.01 -4.42 -2.65
CA ILE A 36 13.55 -4.80 -3.96
C ILE A 36 13.16 -6.23 -4.33
N ARG A 37 13.37 -7.17 -3.39
CA ARG A 37 13.03 -8.57 -3.58
C ARG A 37 11.52 -8.78 -3.70
N MET A 38 10.72 -8.14 -2.85
CA MET A 38 9.26 -8.27 -2.87
C MET A 38 8.67 -7.74 -4.18
N VAL A 39 9.11 -6.58 -4.64
CA VAL A 39 8.69 -5.97 -5.92
C VAL A 39 8.98 -6.92 -7.07
N GLY A 40 10.24 -7.38 -7.22
CA GLY A 40 10.61 -8.27 -8.32
C GLY A 40 9.80 -9.56 -8.35
N GLN A 41 9.61 -10.21 -7.19
CA GLN A 41 8.84 -11.45 -7.09
C GLN A 41 7.34 -11.25 -7.36
N VAL A 42 6.75 -10.16 -6.85
CA VAL A 42 5.35 -9.83 -7.09
C VAL A 42 5.11 -9.49 -8.57
N GLN A 43 6.01 -8.72 -9.20
CA GLN A 43 5.90 -8.38 -10.62
C GLN A 43 5.98 -9.62 -11.51
N GLU A 44 6.87 -10.56 -11.20
CA GLU A 44 6.99 -11.84 -11.92
C GLU A 44 5.75 -12.72 -11.76
N SER A 45 5.25 -12.87 -10.53
CA SER A 45 4.09 -13.72 -10.20
C SER A 45 2.78 -13.19 -10.75
N PHE A 46 2.63 -11.86 -10.88
CA PHE A 46 1.40 -11.21 -11.32
C PHE A 46 1.53 -10.52 -12.67
N GLY A 47 2.47 -10.96 -13.52
CA GLY A 47 2.49 -10.54 -14.92
C GLY A 47 1.19 -10.91 -15.64
N LYS A 48 0.75 -10.11 -16.62
CA LYS A 48 -0.56 -10.25 -17.30
C LYS A 48 -0.84 -11.68 -17.80
N ALA A 49 0.15 -12.37 -18.34
CA ALA A 49 0.03 -13.75 -18.83
C ALA A 49 -0.22 -14.81 -17.73
N ARG A 50 0.10 -14.52 -16.46
CA ARG A 50 -0.06 -15.43 -15.33
C ARG A 50 -1.53 -15.60 -14.91
N PHE A 51 -2.38 -14.62 -15.23
CA PHE A 51 -3.80 -14.62 -14.86
C PHE A 51 -4.67 -15.65 -15.59
N LYS A 52 -4.08 -16.50 -16.45
CA LYS A 52 -4.77 -17.66 -17.06
C LYS A 52 -5.09 -18.76 -16.04
N ASN A 53 -4.40 -18.79 -14.90
CA ASN A 53 -4.64 -19.77 -13.84
C ASN A 53 -5.07 -19.05 -12.56
N SER A 54 -6.38 -18.93 -12.35
CA SER A 54 -6.96 -18.21 -11.22
C SER A 54 -6.52 -18.78 -9.87
N ARG A 55 -6.38 -20.10 -9.77
CA ARG A 55 -5.98 -20.77 -8.52
C ARG A 55 -4.55 -20.40 -8.10
N VAL A 56 -3.61 -20.43 -9.05
CA VAL A 56 -2.22 -20.03 -8.79
C VAL A 56 -2.15 -18.56 -8.37
N ILE A 57 -2.95 -17.68 -9.00
CA ILE A 57 -2.98 -16.26 -8.64
C ILE A 57 -3.41 -16.06 -7.19
N VAL A 58 -4.51 -16.66 -6.75
CA VAL A 58 -5.00 -16.46 -5.37
C VAL A 58 -4.06 -17.08 -4.34
N GLU A 59 -3.39 -18.19 -4.67
CA GLU A 59 -2.35 -18.79 -3.82
C GLU A 59 -1.10 -17.90 -3.72
N ASP A 60 -0.68 -17.29 -4.83
CA ASP A 60 0.41 -16.31 -4.86
C ASP A 60 0.05 -15.06 -4.05
N MET A 61 -1.21 -14.58 -4.11
CA MET A 61 -1.68 -13.48 -3.26
C MET A 61 -1.49 -13.82 -1.77
N ALA A 62 -1.94 -15.01 -1.34
CA ALA A 62 -1.78 -15.45 0.05
C ALA A 62 -0.29 -15.57 0.43
N ARG A 63 0.56 -16.06 -0.48
CA ARG A 63 2.00 -16.18 -0.27
C ARG A 63 2.63 -14.81 -0.01
N TYR A 64 2.40 -13.83 -0.87
CA TYR A 64 3.05 -12.52 -0.75
C TYR A 64 2.47 -11.66 0.39
N ILE A 65 1.17 -11.76 0.66
CA ILE A 65 0.57 -11.14 1.86
C ILE A 65 1.17 -11.74 3.13
N GLY A 66 1.36 -13.07 3.18
CA GLY A 66 2.02 -13.75 4.30
C GLY A 66 3.46 -13.29 4.53
N ARG A 67 4.20 -12.99 3.46
CA ARG A 67 5.61 -12.57 3.51
C ARG A 67 5.79 -11.07 3.75
N SER A 68 4.78 -10.25 3.51
CA SER A 68 4.86 -8.80 3.73
C SER A 68 5.07 -8.46 5.21
N SER A 69 6.10 -7.67 5.52
CA SER A 69 6.28 -7.09 6.87
C SER A 69 5.37 -5.89 7.14
N MET A 70 4.66 -5.39 6.12
CA MET A 70 3.72 -4.26 6.24
C MET A 70 2.30 -4.70 6.61
N ILE A 71 2.01 -6.01 6.56
CA ILE A 71 0.73 -6.60 6.95
C ILE A 71 0.79 -7.15 8.38
N SER A 72 -0.28 -6.93 9.14
CA SER A 72 -0.40 -7.42 10.51
C SER A 72 -0.34 -8.95 10.57
N LEU A 73 0.34 -9.50 11.58
CA LEU A 73 0.40 -10.95 11.83
C LEU A 73 -1.00 -11.56 12.02
N PHE A 74 -1.99 -10.78 12.45
CA PHE A 74 -3.39 -11.22 12.61
C PHE A 74 -4.18 -11.28 11.29
N GLU A 75 -3.77 -10.53 10.27
CA GLU A 75 -4.45 -10.47 8.97
C GLU A 75 -3.99 -11.62 8.05
N LYS A 76 -2.71 -11.99 8.14
CA LYS A 76 -2.08 -13.04 7.32
C LYS A 76 -2.78 -14.40 7.37
N PRO A 77 -3.02 -15.03 8.55
CA PRO A 77 -3.70 -16.32 8.59
C PRO A 77 -5.12 -16.21 8.06
N LYS A 78 -5.85 -15.13 8.37
CA LYS A 78 -7.22 -14.95 7.90
C LYS A 78 -7.32 -14.84 6.39
N PHE A 79 -6.40 -14.11 5.74
CA PHE A 79 -6.37 -14.02 4.28
C PHE A 79 -6.02 -15.37 3.64
N ARG A 80 -5.04 -16.11 4.21
CA ARG A 80 -4.71 -17.47 3.75
C ARG A 80 -5.92 -18.40 3.87
N ASP A 81 -6.63 -18.34 4.98
CA ASP A 81 -7.78 -19.20 5.23
C ASP A 81 -8.96 -18.83 4.32
N LEU A 82 -9.13 -17.54 3.98
CA LEU A 82 -10.03 -17.10 2.91
C LEU A 82 -9.69 -17.78 1.59
N VAL A 83 -8.44 -17.71 1.13
CA VAL A 83 -8.00 -18.31 -0.14
C VAL A 83 -8.22 -19.83 -0.16
N ARG A 84 -8.02 -20.51 0.97
CA ARG A 84 -8.29 -21.95 1.11
C ARG A 84 -9.77 -22.29 1.01
N SER A 85 -10.66 -21.37 1.42
CA SER A 85 -12.10 -21.57 1.39
C SER A 85 -12.78 -21.24 0.06
N LEU A 86 -12.06 -20.61 -0.89
CA LEU A 86 -12.64 -20.21 -2.17
C LEU A 86 -12.95 -21.43 -3.04
N ASN A 87 -14.15 -21.46 -3.61
CA ASN A 87 -14.46 -22.36 -4.71
C ASN A 87 -13.87 -21.84 -6.05
N SER A 88 -14.08 -22.56 -7.15
CA SER A 88 -13.55 -22.19 -8.47
C SER A 88 -14.05 -20.83 -8.95
N ALA A 89 -15.35 -20.56 -8.86
CA ALA A 89 -15.96 -19.30 -9.29
C ALA A 89 -15.47 -18.11 -8.44
N GLU A 90 -15.35 -18.28 -7.12
CA GLU A 90 -14.81 -17.24 -6.25
C GLU A 90 -13.31 -16.99 -6.50
N SER A 91 -12.55 -18.04 -6.81
CA SER A 91 -11.13 -17.93 -7.17
C SER A 91 -10.95 -17.16 -8.49
N GLU A 92 -11.80 -17.45 -9.49
CA GLU A 92 -11.86 -16.73 -10.75
C GLU A 92 -12.24 -15.26 -10.54
N ALA A 93 -13.27 -14.98 -9.74
CA ALA A 93 -13.70 -13.62 -9.45
C ALA A 93 -12.60 -12.82 -8.72
N LEU A 94 -11.93 -13.42 -7.73
CA LEU A 94 -10.83 -12.76 -7.02
C LEU A 94 -9.63 -12.52 -7.94
N SER A 95 -9.26 -13.51 -8.74
CA SER A 95 -8.17 -13.41 -9.70
C SER A 95 -8.45 -12.37 -10.78
N SER A 96 -9.66 -12.35 -11.35
CA SER A 96 -10.08 -11.38 -12.37
C SER A 96 -10.15 -9.96 -11.81
N GLY A 97 -10.77 -9.78 -10.63
CA GLY A 97 -10.80 -8.50 -9.94
C GLY A 97 -9.39 -7.97 -9.67
N PHE A 98 -8.49 -8.82 -9.18
CA PHE A 98 -7.10 -8.45 -8.96
C PHE A 98 -6.35 -8.16 -10.28
N SER A 99 -6.65 -8.87 -11.37
CA SER A 99 -6.10 -8.57 -12.69
C SER A 99 -6.49 -7.17 -13.15
N ASN A 100 -7.76 -6.79 -13.00
CA ASN A 100 -8.25 -5.46 -13.31
C ASN A 100 -7.59 -4.37 -12.46
N MET A 101 -7.31 -4.65 -11.17
CA MET A 101 -6.57 -3.70 -10.32
C MET A 101 -5.15 -3.42 -10.83
N LEU A 102 -4.47 -4.41 -11.42
CA LEU A 102 -3.08 -4.29 -11.86
C LEU A 102 -2.92 -3.90 -13.33
N HIS A 103 -3.85 -4.31 -14.19
CA HIS A 103 -3.67 -4.33 -15.66
C HIS A 103 -4.86 -3.76 -16.45
N GLY A 104 -5.95 -3.34 -15.80
CA GLY A 104 -7.19 -2.98 -16.47
C GLY A 104 -8.00 -1.91 -15.74
N GLU A 105 -9.32 -2.06 -15.76
CA GLU A 105 -10.25 -1.11 -15.12
C GLU A 105 -10.13 -1.15 -13.59
N GLN A 106 -9.28 -0.27 -13.07
CA GLN A 106 -8.79 -0.36 -11.70
C GLN A 106 -9.91 -0.22 -10.65
N GLN A 107 -10.88 0.67 -10.88
CA GLN A 107 -12.04 0.83 -10.00
C GLN A 107 -12.86 -0.47 -9.93
N MET A 108 -13.20 -1.04 -11.08
CA MET A 108 -13.96 -2.29 -11.16
C MET A 108 -13.21 -3.42 -10.46
N GLY A 109 -11.90 -3.52 -10.69
CA GLY A 109 -11.06 -4.51 -10.01
C GLY A 109 -11.06 -4.33 -8.50
N PHE A 110 -10.87 -3.10 -8.02
CA PHE A 110 -10.86 -2.76 -6.60
C PHE A 110 -12.18 -3.14 -5.93
N GLU A 111 -13.31 -2.75 -6.53
CA GLU A 111 -14.64 -3.01 -6.00
C GLU A 111 -14.97 -4.52 -6.00
N THR A 112 -14.52 -5.27 -7.01
CA THR A 112 -14.65 -6.72 -7.07
C THR A 112 -13.88 -7.40 -5.92
N VAL A 113 -12.59 -7.07 -5.74
CA VAL A 113 -11.78 -7.62 -4.65
C VAL A 113 -12.36 -7.21 -3.29
N LEU A 114 -12.80 -5.96 -3.15
CA LEU A 114 -13.43 -5.45 -1.94
C LEU A 114 -14.68 -6.27 -1.57
N SER A 115 -15.57 -6.54 -2.52
CA SER A 115 -16.79 -7.31 -2.30
C SER A 115 -16.51 -8.72 -1.77
N ILE A 116 -15.52 -9.41 -2.36
CA ILE A 116 -15.08 -10.74 -1.92
C ILE A 116 -14.54 -10.68 -0.48
N LEU A 117 -13.69 -9.69 -0.17
CA LEU A 117 -13.16 -9.51 1.19
C LEU A 117 -14.25 -9.14 2.20
N GLN A 118 -15.24 -8.33 1.81
CA GLN A 118 -16.39 -7.98 2.66
C GLN A 118 -17.20 -9.21 3.06
N SER A 119 -17.44 -10.13 2.12
CA SER A 119 -18.20 -11.37 2.38
C SER A 119 -17.60 -12.22 3.51
N ARG A 120 -16.29 -12.05 3.80
CA ARG A 120 -15.56 -12.76 4.85
C ARG A 120 -15.07 -11.85 5.99
N LYS A 121 -15.60 -10.62 6.11
CA LYS A 121 -15.21 -9.63 7.12
C LYS A 121 -13.70 -9.26 7.09
N LEU A 122 -13.09 -9.32 5.91
CA LEU A 122 -11.67 -9.03 5.65
C LEU A 122 -11.44 -7.79 4.78
N ALA A 123 -12.45 -6.93 4.64
CA ALA A 123 -12.32 -5.65 3.94
C ALA A 123 -11.41 -4.69 4.72
N LYS A 124 -10.11 -4.79 4.48
CA LYS A 124 -9.05 -4.02 5.13
C LYS A 124 -8.19 -3.32 4.08
N TRP A 125 -7.87 -2.06 4.34
CA TRP A 125 -7.02 -1.23 3.50
C TRP A 125 -5.67 -1.89 3.19
N SER A 126 -5.05 -2.48 4.21
CA SER A 126 -3.77 -3.16 4.12
C SER A 126 -3.81 -4.32 3.10
N LEU A 127 -4.84 -5.17 3.17
CA LEU A 127 -5.01 -6.32 2.27
C LEU A 127 -5.30 -5.90 0.84
N LEU A 128 -6.04 -4.80 0.62
CA LEU A 128 -6.35 -4.28 -0.72
C LEU A 128 -5.16 -3.62 -1.40
N THR A 129 -4.30 -2.94 -0.64
CA THR A 129 -3.30 -2.02 -1.22
C THR A 129 -1.87 -2.57 -1.23
N ILE A 130 -1.57 -3.62 -0.45
CA ILE A 130 -0.19 -4.11 -0.33
C ILE A 130 0.39 -4.69 -1.62
N LEU A 131 -0.37 -5.52 -2.35
CA LEU A 131 0.12 -6.14 -3.58
C LEU A 131 0.21 -5.14 -4.73
N PRO A 132 -0.79 -4.24 -4.95
CA PRO A 132 -0.63 -3.14 -5.92
C PRO A 132 0.61 -2.29 -5.68
N VAL A 133 0.93 -1.97 -4.42
CA VAL A 133 2.15 -1.22 -4.06
C VAL A 133 3.43 -1.97 -4.39
N TYR A 134 3.45 -3.30 -4.23
CA TYR A 134 4.60 -4.08 -4.66
C TYR A 134 4.68 -4.21 -6.18
N PHE A 135 3.55 -4.22 -6.89
CA PHE A 135 3.52 -4.38 -8.34
C PHE A 135 3.86 -3.07 -9.08
N HIS A 136 3.28 -1.95 -8.62
CA HIS A 136 3.43 -0.59 -9.17
C HIS A 136 3.94 0.37 -8.09
N PRO A 137 5.20 0.23 -7.63
CA PRO A 137 5.72 0.93 -6.44
C PRO A 137 5.84 2.45 -6.57
N HIS A 138 5.69 3.00 -7.78
CA HIS A 138 5.74 4.44 -8.03
C HIS A 138 4.36 5.08 -8.21
N ASP A 139 3.32 4.27 -8.45
CA ASP A 139 1.97 4.74 -8.76
C ASP A 139 0.99 4.43 -7.62
N GLU A 140 1.08 3.23 -7.04
CA GLU A 140 0.16 2.75 -6.00
C GLU A 140 0.63 3.15 -4.60
N VAL A 141 -0.30 3.29 -3.65
CA VAL A 141 0.00 3.76 -2.29
C VAL A 141 -0.52 2.80 -1.23
N PHE A 142 0.29 2.55 -0.20
CA PHE A 142 -0.10 1.68 0.89
C PHE A 142 -0.94 2.45 1.90
N VAL A 143 -2.16 1.96 2.18
CA VAL A 143 -3.06 2.60 3.13
C VAL A 143 -3.05 1.83 4.46
N LYS A 144 -2.39 2.42 5.46
CA LYS A 144 -2.50 1.98 6.85
C LYS A 144 -3.42 2.93 7.62
N PRO A 145 -4.52 2.46 8.24
CA PRO A 145 -5.53 3.31 8.88
C PRO A 145 -4.99 4.42 9.78
N THR A 146 -4.08 4.08 10.70
CA THR A 146 -3.53 5.05 11.66
C THR A 146 -2.63 6.08 11.00
N THR A 147 -1.81 5.67 10.04
CA THR A 147 -0.94 6.56 9.27
C THR A 147 -1.78 7.47 8.39
N ALA A 148 -2.75 6.93 7.65
CA ALA A 148 -3.61 7.71 6.75
C ALA A 148 -4.38 8.81 7.50
N LYS A 149 -4.98 8.47 8.66
CA LYS A 149 -5.62 9.48 9.53
C LYS A 149 -4.67 10.58 9.97
N GLY A 150 -3.47 10.20 10.44
CA GLY A 150 -2.46 11.17 10.88
C GLY A 150 -1.96 12.07 9.75
N VAL A 151 -1.78 11.53 8.54
CA VAL A 151 -1.42 12.31 7.34
C VAL A 151 -2.53 13.31 7.02
N ILE A 152 -3.79 12.86 6.97
CA ILE A 152 -4.95 13.72 6.67
C ILE A 152 -5.04 14.88 7.66
N GLU A 153 -4.96 14.57 8.96
CA GLU A 153 -5.06 15.54 10.04
C GLU A 153 -3.88 16.52 10.03
N TYR A 154 -2.65 16.00 10.03
CA TYR A 154 -1.46 16.85 10.16
C TYR A 154 -1.29 17.77 8.96
N PHE A 155 -1.42 17.26 7.74
CA PHE A 155 -1.25 18.03 6.52
C PHE A 155 -2.54 18.73 6.05
N GLU A 156 -3.59 18.75 6.87
CA GLU A 156 -4.84 19.46 6.60
C GLU A 156 -5.39 19.12 5.19
N LEU A 157 -5.59 17.83 4.96
CA LEU A 157 -6.22 17.30 3.74
C LEU A 157 -7.75 17.36 3.88
N SER A 158 -8.29 18.57 3.98
CA SER A 158 -9.69 18.85 4.37
C SER A 158 -10.74 18.14 3.51
N ASP A 159 -10.46 17.93 2.22
CA ASP A 159 -11.37 17.28 1.28
C ASP A 159 -11.25 15.74 1.25
N LEU A 160 -10.60 15.15 2.26
CA LEU A 160 -10.33 13.72 2.31
C LEU A 160 -10.91 13.07 3.58
N PRO A 161 -12.25 12.88 3.65
CA PRO A 161 -12.89 12.29 4.81
C PRO A 161 -12.51 10.81 4.95
N TYR A 162 -11.78 10.46 6.02
CA TYR A 162 -11.42 9.08 6.29
C TYR A 162 -12.62 8.25 6.75
N LYS A 163 -12.85 7.11 6.10
CA LYS A 163 -13.82 6.09 6.53
C LYS A 163 -13.10 4.77 6.84
N PRO A 164 -13.50 4.04 7.92
CA PRO A 164 -12.90 2.75 8.24
C PRO A 164 -13.07 1.69 7.14
N GLN A 165 -14.22 1.71 6.45
CA GLN A 165 -14.52 0.80 5.35
C GLN A 165 -13.80 1.28 4.08
N PRO A 166 -13.03 0.40 3.39
CA PRO A 166 -12.41 0.77 2.13
C PRO A 166 -13.41 1.15 1.04
N SER A 167 -13.03 2.10 0.19
CA SER A 167 -13.80 2.53 -0.99
C SER A 167 -12.86 3.05 -2.07
N TRP A 168 -13.25 2.91 -3.34
CA TRP A 168 -12.45 3.40 -4.46
C TRP A 168 -12.22 4.92 -4.39
N GLY A 169 -13.29 5.69 -4.18
CA GLY A 169 -13.21 7.15 -4.15
C GLY A 169 -12.25 7.69 -3.08
N PHE A 170 -12.21 7.08 -1.88
CA PHE A 170 -11.20 7.45 -0.89
C PHE A 170 -9.79 7.06 -1.36
N TYR A 171 -9.61 5.84 -1.89
CA TYR A 171 -8.30 5.35 -2.32
C TYR A 171 -7.69 6.26 -3.38
N GLU A 172 -8.45 6.57 -4.43
CA GLU A 172 -8.01 7.42 -5.53
C GLU A 172 -7.66 8.83 -5.04
N ALA A 173 -8.52 9.43 -4.22
CA ALA A 173 -8.27 10.76 -3.67
C ALA A 173 -7.04 10.77 -2.75
N TYR A 174 -6.86 9.76 -1.90
CA TYR A 174 -5.67 9.62 -1.04
C TYR A 174 -4.41 9.41 -1.86
N ARG A 175 -4.43 8.52 -2.86
CA ARG A 175 -3.32 8.29 -3.81
C ARG A 175 -2.90 9.59 -4.48
N ARG A 176 -3.85 10.36 -4.99
CA ARG A 176 -3.57 11.67 -5.61
C ARG A 176 -2.87 12.63 -4.65
N GLN A 177 -3.34 12.73 -3.40
CA GLN A 177 -2.69 13.60 -2.39
C GLN A 177 -1.26 13.14 -2.09
N ILE A 178 -1.04 11.84 -1.92
CA ILE A 178 0.29 11.28 -1.66
C ILE A 178 1.25 11.54 -2.83
N LEU A 179 0.80 11.37 -4.07
CA LEU A 179 1.63 11.65 -5.25
C LEU A 179 1.91 13.15 -5.42
N ASP A 180 0.94 14.03 -5.14
CA ASP A 180 1.17 15.48 -5.13
C ASP A 180 2.18 15.88 -4.05
N MET A 181 2.05 15.38 -2.83
CA MET A 181 3.02 15.62 -1.76
C MET A 181 4.42 15.10 -2.14
N LYS A 182 4.50 13.92 -2.75
CA LYS A 182 5.76 13.31 -3.20
C LYS A 182 6.46 14.21 -4.23
N SER A 183 5.72 14.80 -5.17
CA SER A 183 6.26 15.70 -6.19
C SER A 183 6.84 17.01 -5.63
N ARG A 184 6.53 17.32 -4.37
CA ARG A 184 6.85 18.58 -3.71
C ARG A 184 8.02 18.48 -2.73
N VAL A 185 8.60 17.31 -2.55
CA VAL A 185 9.77 17.06 -1.67
C VAL A 185 10.96 16.56 -2.48
N SER A 186 12.14 16.55 -1.85
CA SER A 186 13.37 15.98 -2.39
C SER A 186 13.16 14.53 -2.78
N SER A 187 13.70 14.16 -3.94
CA SER A 187 13.70 12.78 -4.43
C SER A 187 14.39 11.79 -3.49
N SER A 188 15.32 12.28 -2.65
CA SER A 188 15.98 11.48 -1.59
C SER A 188 15.02 10.94 -0.53
N LEU A 189 13.81 11.52 -0.41
CA LEU A 189 12.75 11.09 0.49
C LEU A 189 11.70 10.19 -0.17
N SER A 190 11.83 9.92 -1.48
CA SER A 190 10.77 9.26 -2.24
C SER A 190 11.27 8.29 -3.32
N PRO A 191 12.20 7.36 -3.03
CA PRO A 191 12.65 6.39 -4.02
C PRO A 191 11.50 5.50 -4.53
N ASN A 192 10.45 5.30 -3.73
CA ASN A 192 9.16 4.72 -4.12
C ASN A 192 8.07 5.18 -3.15
N ASN A 193 6.80 4.83 -3.41
CA ASN A 193 5.67 5.25 -2.58
C ASN A 193 5.67 4.58 -1.20
N ALA A 194 6.23 3.37 -1.07
CA ALA A 194 6.38 2.74 0.25
C ALA A 194 7.37 3.51 1.14
N ALA A 195 8.51 3.95 0.58
CA ALA A 195 9.46 4.79 1.27
C ALA A 195 8.84 6.15 1.62
N PHE A 196 8.16 6.80 0.68
CA PHE A 196 7.53 8.09 0.92
C PHE A 196 6.46 8.03 2.02
N THR A 197 5.59 7.01 2.02
CA THR A 197 4.65 6.78 3.13
C THR A 197 5.35 6.45 4.46
N GLY A 198 6.53 5.81 4.40
CA GLY A 198 7.42 5.62 5.54
C GLY A 198 7.95 6.93 6.12
N PHE A 199 8.39 7.86 5.26
CA PHE A 199 8.79 9.22 5.64
C PHE A 199 7.65 9.93 6.38
N LEU A 200 6.45 9.98 5.79
CA LEU A 200 5.28 10.61 6.42
C LEU A 200 4.98 9.99 7.79
N MET A 201 5.03 8.66 7.91
CA MET A 201 4.82 7.97 9.18
C MET A 201 5.88 8.35 10.23
N LEU A 202 7.16 8.42 9.85
CA LEU A 202 8.25 8.76 10.77
C LEU A 202 8.14 10.22 11.23
N SER A 203 7.83 11.14 10.32
CA SER A 203 7.58 12.56 10.67
C SER A 203 6.42 12.69 11.65
N LEU A 204 5.32 11.95 11.46
CA LEU A 204 4.18 11.96 12.38
C LEU A 204 4.51 11.38 13.77
N ARG A 205 5.46 10.45 13.86
CA ARG A 205 5.92 9.90 15.15
C ARG A 205 6.82 10.88 15.89
N ALA A 206 7.74 11.52 15.18
CA ALA A 206 8.64 12.51 15.76
C ALA A 206 7.89 13.70 16.38
N LEU A 207 6.73 14.06 15.83
CA LEU A 207 5.85 15.11 16.37
C LEU A 207 5.08 14.71 17.64
N LYS A 208 5.04 13.41 17.96
CA LYS A 208 4.34 12.86 19.13
C LYS A 208 5.29 12.44 20.25
N ALA A 209 6.59 12.44 19.97
CA ALA A 209 7.66 12.12 20.93
C ALA A 209 8.13 13.41 21.61
#